data_AF-A0A9E0IID8-F1
#
_entry.id   AF-A0A9E0IID8-F1
#
_cell.length_a   1.000
_cell.length_b   1.000
_cell.length_c   1.000
_cell.angle_alpha   90.00
_cell.angle_beta   90.00
_cell.angle_gamma   90.00
#
_symmetry.space_group_name_H-M   'P 1'
#
loop_
_entity.id
_entity.type
_entity.pdbx_description
1 polymer ?
#
loop_
_entity_poly.entity_id
_entity_poly.type
_entity_poly.pdbx_seq_one_letter_code
_entity_poly.pdbx_strand_id
1 'polypeptide(L)'
;LATQTGGHYMDQFTYAERATDWRSSNNIAQSMFTQMARERFAVPRWIVVGAGTGGTSATIGRFVRYQRHATQLCVADPVGSVFGEYHRSGNPSLTGPGSRIEGIGRPRVEPSFIRTLVDRMIDVADVDSVAAMHYLSDLLGRKVGPSTGTNFIGMVELACEMRAKGEHGSIVSLLCDAGERYLKSYFDATWTQQHMGDYAPAAARLQAQLNDVD
;
A
#
# COMPACT_ATOMS: atom_id res chain seq x y z
N LEU A 1 0.75 18.11 -25.21
CA LEU A 1 -0.13 17.13 -25.85
C LEU A 1 -1.61 17.50 -25.73
N ALA A 2 -2.26 17.45 -24.55
CA ALA A 2 -3.69 17.77 -24.41
C ALA A 2 -4.10 19.13 -25.01
N THR A 3 -3.36 20.20 -24.69
CA THR A 3 -3.55 21.55 -25.27
C THR A 3 -3.35 21.57 -26.78
N GLN A 4 -2.45 20.74 -27.31
CA GLN A 4 -2.11 20.70 -28.74
C GLN A 4 -3.13 19.88 -29.54
N THR A 5 -3.84 18.93 -28.92
CA THR A 5 -4.78 18.02 -29.58
C THR A 5 -6.24 18.34 -29.28
N GLY A 6 -6.53 19.38 -28.49
CA GLY A 6 -7.88 19.64 -27.97
C GLY A 6 -8.38 18.57 -27.00
N GLY A 7 -7.47 17.75 -26.46
CA GLY A 7 -7.79 16.69 -25.51
C GLY A 7 -7.91 17.22 -24.08
N HIS A 8 -8.52 16.43 -23.20
CA HIS A 8 -8.62 16.72 -21.77
C HIS A 8 -7.60 15.91 -20.97
N TYR A 9 -6.81 16.58 -20.13
CA TYR A 9 -5.89 15.94 -19.19
C TYR A 9 -6.55 15.82 -17.82
N MET A 10 -6.92 14.61 -17.42
CA MET A 10 -7.68 14.35 -16.18
C MET A 10 -6.89 14.54 -14.88
N ASP A 11 -5.56 14.64 -14.96
CA ASP A 11 -4.64 14.90 -13.84
C ASP A 11 -4.91 14.11 -12.55
N GLN A 12 -4.64 12.80 -12.61
CA GLN A 12 -4.83 11.88 -11.49
C GLN A 12 -3.99 12.22 -10.23
N PHE A 13 -2.93 13.01 -10.35
CA PHE A 13 -2.08 13.35 -9.22
C PHE A 13 -2.67 14.50 -8.39
N THR A 14 -3.35 15.42 -9.06
CA THR A 14 -4.04 16.55 -8.43
C THR A 14 -5.44 16.19 -7.94
N TYR A 15 -6.14 15.28 -8.64
CA TYR A 15 -7.58 15.08 -8.42
C TYR A 15 -7.99 13.67 -7.97
N ALA A 16 -7.08 12.70 -7.81
CA ALA A 16 -7.47 11.34 -7.42
C ALA A 16 -8.20 11.28 -6.07
N GLU A 17 -7.87 12.18 -5.14
CA GLU A 17 -8.56 12.30 -3.85
C GLU A 17 -9.97 12.91 -3.95
N ARG A 18 -10.32 13.50 -5.08
CA ARG A 18 -11.67 14.04 -5.40
C ARG A 18 -12.44 13.19 -6.40
N ALA A 19 -11.74 12.36 -7.17
CA ALA A 19 -12.32 11.52 -8.21
C ALA A 19 -13.34 10.51 -7.65
N THR A 20 -13.16 10.10 -6.39
CA THR A 20 -14.11 9.24 -5.69
C THR A 20 -14.88 10.05 -4.66
N ASP A 21 -16.21 10.03 -4.74
CA ASP A 21 -17.04 10.47 -3.62
C ASP A 21 -16.92 9.45 -2.49
N TRP A 22 -16.00 9.72 -1.57
CA TRP A 22 -15.75 8.91 -0.38
C TRP A 22 -16.94 8.88 0.59
N ARG A 23 -17.95 9.75 0.42
CA ARG A 23 -19.21 9.71 1.18
C ARG A 23 -20.27 8.87 0.49
N SER A 24 -20.12 8.58 -0.80
CA SER A 24 -21.06 7.74 -1.53
C SER A 24 -21.00 6.29 -1.06
N SER A 25 -22.09 5.56 -1.26
CA SER A 25 -22.16 4.12 -0.97
C SER A 25 -21.37 3.26 -1.96
N ASN A 26 -20.67 3.85 -2.93
CA ASN A 26 -19.94 3.16 -3.99
C ASN A 26 -18.45 3.52 -3.97
N ASN A 27 -17.79 3.28 -2.83
CA ASN A 27 -16.35 3.43 -2.72
C ASN A 27 -15.71 2.23 -2.02
N ILE A 28 -14.40 2.07 -2.24
CA ILE A 28 -13.62 0.95 -1.71
C ILE A 28 -13.69 0.82 -0.19
N ALA A 29 -13.76 1.93 0.55
CA ALA A 29 -13.81 1.90 2.01
C ALA A 29 -15.16 1.38 2.51
N GLN A 30 -16.28 1.86 1.94
CA GLN A 30 -17.60 1.32 2.27
C GLN A 30 -17.68 -0.18 2.00
N SER A 31 -17.17 -0.64 0.85
CA SER A 31 -17.12 -2.06 0.49
C SER A 31 -16.29 -2.87 1.49
N MET A 32 -15.10 -2.39 1.89
CA MET A 32 -14.28 -3.02 2.94
C MET A 32 -15.08 -3.22 4.23
N PHE A 33 -15.66 -2.15 4.77
CA PHE A 33 -16.40 -2.23 6.05
C PHE A 33 -17.67 -3.09 5.95
N THR A 34 -18.31 -3.10 4.78
CA THR A 34 -19.50 -3.95 4.54
C THR A 34 -19.14 -5.43 4.55
N GLN A 35 -18.00 -5.81 3.96
CA GLN A 35 -17.50 -7.18 3.98
C GLN A 35 -17.01 -7.57 5.37
N MET A 36 -16.24 -6.68 6.02
CA MET A 36 -15.72 -6.89 7.37
C MET A 36 -16.81 -7.07 8.42
N ALA A 37 -18.02 -6.52 8.21
CA ALA A 37 -19.17 -6.75 9.09
C ALA A 37 -19.53 -8.24 9.30
N ARG A 38 -19.01 -9.14 8.46
CA ARG A 38 -19.19 -10.60 8.56
C ARG A 38 -18.04 -11.32 9.27
N GLU A 39 -16.98 -10.61 9.62
CA GLU A 39 -15.78 -11.14 10.26
C GLU A 39 -15.81 -10.99 11.78
N ARG A 40 -15.02 -11.80 12.49
CA ARG A 40 -14.90 -11.78 13.96
C ARG A 40 -14.57 -10.38 14.50
N PHE A 41 -13.71 -9.64 13.81
CA PHE A 41 -13.34 -8.26 14.16
C PHE A 41 -13.80 -7.30 13.07
N ALA A 42 -15.09 -6.96 13.10
CA ALA A 42 -15.75 -6.20 12.04
C ALA A 42 -15.23 -4.78 11.80
N VAL A 43 -14.67 -4.14 12.85
CA VAL A 43 -13.94 -2.89 12.71
C VAL A 43 -12.45 -3.25 12.71
N PRO A 44 -11.76 -3.21 11.57
CA PRO A 44 -10.35 -3.57 11.52
C PRO A 44 -9.54 -2.61 12.39
N ARG A 45 -8.53 -3.16 13.09
CA ARG A 45 -7.60 -2.36 13.88
C ARG A 45 -6.75 -1.49 12.95
N TRP A 46 -6.29 -2.08 11.86
CA TRP A 46 -5.47 -1.42 10.84
C TRP A 46 -6.02 -1.65 9.43
N ILE A 47 -5.92 -0.61 8.61
CA ILE A 47 -5.96 -0.75 7.15
C ILE A 47 -4.58 -0.35 6.62
N VAL A 48 -3.99 -1.19 5.77
CA VAL A 48 -2.67 -0.99 5.16
C VAL A 48 -2.83 -0.80 3.65
N VAL A 49 -2.30 0.27 3.11
CA VAL A 49 -2.30 0.54 1.66
C VAL A 49 -1.03 1.24 1.21
N GLY A 50 -0.61 1.03 -0.03
CA GLY A 50 0.48 1.79 -0.64
C GLY A 50 -0.01 3.14 -1.17
N ALA A 51 0.94 4.04 -1.46
CA ALA A 51 0.65 5.36 -2.00
C ALA A 51 1.35 5.60 -3.34
N GLY A 52 0.55 5.76 -4.41
CA GLY A 52 0.99 6.29 -5.70
C GLY A 52 0.55 7.75 -5.84
N THR A 53 -0.69 7.97 -6.26
CA THR A 53 -1.31 9.30 -6.21
C THR A 53 -1.67 9.72 -4.79
N GLY A 54 -1.97 8.77 -3.90
CA GLY A 54 -2.51 9.02 -2.56
C GLY A 54 -4.04 9.02 -2.47
N GLY A 55 -4.76 8.85 -3.60
CA GLY A 55 -6.22 8.84 -3.60
C GLY A 55 -6.85 7.72 -2.75
N THR A 56 -6.25 6.52 -2.76
CA THR A 56 -6.71 5.37 -1.95
C THR A 56 -6.61 5.65 -0.46
N SER A 57 -5.45 6.07 0.03
CA SER A 57 -5.23 6.39 1.44
C SER A 57 -6.10 7.59 1.87
N ALA A 58 -6.25 8.61 1.01
CA ALA A 58 -7.14 9.73 1.28
C ALA A 58 -8.61 9.31 1.40
N THR A 59 -9.10 8.43 0.51
CA THR A 59 -10.48 7.93 0.52
C THR A 59 -10.75 7.13 1.80
N ILE A 60 -9.90 6.17 2.12
CA ILE A 60 -10.03 5.32 3.31
C ILE A 60 -9.92 6.17 4.57
N GLY A 61 -8.91 7.05 4.67
CA GLY A 61 -8.70 7.89 5.83
C GLY A 61 -9.88 8.83 6.09
N ARG A 62 -10.43 9.49 5.05
CA ARG A 62 -11.63 10.33 5.20
C ARG A 62 -12.84 9.52 5.64
N PHE A 63 -13.06 8.35 5.05
CA PHE A 63 -14.16 7.46 5.41
C PHE A 63 -14.09 7.03 6.88
N VAL A 64 -12.93 6.53 7.33
CA VAL A 64 -12.70 6.10 8.71
C VAL A 64 -12.98 7.24 9.71
N ARG A 65 -12.48 8.46 9.44
CA ARG A 65 -12.71 9.62 10.31
C ARG A 65 -14.17 10.08 10.31
N TYR A 66 -14.83 10.07 9.15
CA TYR A 66 -16.22 10.45 9.01
C TYR A 66 -17.16 9.50 9.75
N GLN A 67 -16.96 8.19 9.61
CA GLN A 67 -17.73 7.17 10.31
C GLN A 67 -17.31 6.98 11.78
N ARG A 68 -16.26 7.68 12.22
CA ARG A 68 -15.68 7.58 13.58
C ARG A 68 -15.24 6.15 13.96
N HIS A 69 -14.76 5.39 12.98
CA HIS A 69 -14.19 4.07 13.26
C HIS A 69 -12.87 4.22 14.02
N ALA A 70 -12.62 3.33 14.99
CA ALA A 70 -11.36 3.27 15.75
C ALA A 70 -10.17 2.75 14.92
N THR A 71 -10.41 2.40 13.66
CA THR A 71 -9.41 1.93 12.69
C THR A 71 -8.31 2.96 12.49
N GLN A 72 -7.07 2.48 12.45
CA GLN A 72 -5.91 3.27 12.08
C GLN A 72 -5.50 2.99 10.63
N LEU A 73 -5.01 4.02 9.94
CA LEU A 73 -4.54 3.92 8.56
C LEU A 73 -3.01 3.90 8.52
N CYS A 74 -2.46 2.81 7.99
CA CYS A 74 -1.05 2.67 7.71
C CYS A 74 -0.79 2.79 6.21
N VAL A 75 0.23 3.55 5.83
CA VAL A 75 0.76 3.55 4.47
C VAL A 75 2.10 2.83 4.45
N ALA A 76 2.16 1.74 3.69
CA ALA A 76 3.40 1.04 3.39
C ALA A 76 4.00 1.65 2.12
N ASP A 77 5.17 2.27 2.24
CA ASP A 77 5.77 3.08 1.19
C ASP A 77 7.16 2.52 0.84
N PRO A 78 7.48 2.30 -0.45
CA PRO A 78 8.79 1.80 -0.80
C PRO A 78 9.90 2.80 -0.46
N VAL A 79 11.05 2.30 -0.07
CA VAL A 79 12.27 3.10 0.08
C VAL A 79 12.55 3.90 -1.21
N GLY A 80 12.99 5.15 -1.04
CA GLY A 80 13.22 6.09 -2.17
C GLY A 80 12.02 6.96 -2.54
N SER A 81 10.83 6.63 -2.04
CA SER A 81 9.66 7.52 -2.07
C SER A 81 9.83 8.70 -1.12
N VAL A 82 9.23 9.84 -1.45
CA VAL A 82 9.24 11.03 -0.58
C VAL A 82 8.10 11.06 0.44
N PHE A 83 7.11 10.16 0.37
CA PHE A 83 5.93 10.27 1.23
C PHE A 83 6.23 10.03 2.71
N GLY A 84 7.16 9.14 3.04
CA GLY A 84 7.62 8.94 4.43
C GLY A 84 8.20 10.21 5.05
N GLU A 85 9.06 10.91 4.32
CA GLU A 85 9.64 12.19 4.78
C GLU A 85 8.61 13.33 4.77
N TYR A 86 7.70 13.35 3.78
CA TYR A 86 6.62 14.34 3.74
C TYR A 86 5.64 14.17 4.91
N HIS A 87 5.33 12.94 5.30
CA HIS A 87 4.49 12.66 6.46
C HIS A 87 5.09 13.27 7.74
N ARG A 88 6.40 13.06 7.95
CA ARG A 88 7.15 13.56 9.11
C ARG A 88 7.35 15.07 9.10
N SER A 89 7.90 15.62 8.02
CA SER A 89 8.31 17.03 7.94
C SER A 89 7.19 17.98 7.55
N GLY A 90 6.19 17.49 6.80
CA GLY A 90 5.19 18.34 6.15
C GLY A 90 5.73 19.18 4.99
N ASN A 91 6.98 19.00 4.56
CA ASN A 91 7.57 19.79 3.48
C ASN A 91 7.09 19.31 2.10
N PRO A 92 6.29 20.11 1.35
CA PRO A 92 5.79 19.69 0.04
C PRO A 92 6.84 19.81 -1.09
N SER A 93 8.00 20.44 -0.84
CA SER A 93 9.04 20.62 -1.86
C SER A 93 9.99 19.44 -1.99
N LEU A 94 9.77 18.36 -1.23
CA LEU A 94 10.63 17.18 -1.22
C LEU A 94 10.70 16.52 -2.60
N THR A 95 11.91 16.11 -2.94
CA THR A 95 12.21 15.32 -4.14
C THR A 95 13.09 14.13 -3.78
N GLY A 96 12.92 13.02 -4.49
CA GLY A 96 13.67 11.79 -4.26
C GLY A 96 13.80 10.95 -5.53
N PRO A 97 14.46 9.79 -5.45
CA PRO A 97 14.63 8.90 -6.59
C PRO A 97 13.31 8.24 -7.04
N GLY A 98 12.30 8.17 -6.17
CA GLY A 98 11.08 7.39 -6.40
C GLY A 98 11.31 5.91 -6.10
N SER A 99 10.31 5.08 -6.45
CA SER A 99 10.36 3.64 -6.20
C SER A 99 10.57 2.83 -7.47
N ARG A 100 11.15 1.63 -7.30
CA ARG A 100 11.16 0.57 -8.31
C ARG A 100 9.94 -0.35 -8.24
N ILE A 101 9.07 -0.18 -7.25
CA ILE A 101 7.80 -0.87 -7.12
C ILE A 101 6.76 -0.14 -7.96
N GLU A 102 6.27 -0.80 -9.01
CA GLU A 102 5.29 -0.20 -9.91
C GLU A 102 4.00 0.19 -9.19
N GLY A 103 3.55 1.42 -9.45
CA GLY A 103 2.27 1.98 -8.98
C GLY A 103 2.31 2.74 -7.66
N ILE A 104 3.37 2.59 -6.85
CA ILE A 104 3.50 3.26 -5.55
C ILE A 104 4.91 3.84 -5.36
N GLY A 105 5.07 4.74 -4.40
CA GLY A 105 6.33 5.41 -4.11
C GLY A 105 6.72 6.48 -5.14
N ARG A 106 6.74 7.74 -4.73
CA ARG A 106 6.85 8.87 -5.67
C ARG A 106 8.14 9.66 -5.47
N PRO A 107 8.73 10.18 -6.55
CA PRO A 107 9.90 11.05 -6.47
C PRO A 107 9.55 12.47 -6.00
N ARG A 108 8.26 12.81 -5.85
CA ARG A 108 7.74 14.13 -5.46
C ARG A 108 6.45 13.97 -4.68
N VAL A 109 6.11 14.98 -3.88
CA VAL A 109 4.86 15.02 -3.12
C VAL A 109 3.70 15.26 -4.08
N GLU A 110 2.69 14.39 -4.01
CA GLU A 110 1.46 14.52 -4.78
C GLU A 110 0.36 15.18 -3.92
N PRO A 111 -0.40 16.17 -4.44
CA PRO A 111 -1.46 16.85 -3.69
C PRO A 111 -2.55 15.91 -3.15
N SER A 112 -2.82 14.83 -3.88
CA SER A 112 -3.80 13.80 -3.50
C SER A 112 -3.37 12.99 -2.26
N PHE A 113 -2.10 13.05 -1.84
CA PHE A 113 -1.63 12.39 -0.62
C PHE A 113 -1.83 13.30 0.61
N ILE A 114 -2.83 12.97 1.42
CA ILE A 114 -3.21 13.76 2.60
C ILE A 114 -2.56 13.17 3.86
N ARG A 115 -1.35 13.64 4.18
CA ARG A 115 -0.54 13.13 5.31
C ARG A 115 -1.27 13.08 6.66
N THR A 116 -2.17 14.03 6.92
CA THR A 116 -2.89 14.12 8.21
C THR A 116 -3.94 13.03 8.43
N LEU A 117 -4.25 12.25 7.39
CA LEU A 117 -5.15 11.10 7.49
C LEU A 117 -4.39 9.78 7.75
N VAL A 118 -3.06 9.79 7.65
CA VAL A 118 -2.21 8.61 7.81
C VAL A 118 -1.68 8.57 9.23
N ASP A 119 -1.99 7.49 9.95
CA ASP A 119 -1.58 7.28 11.34
C ASP A 119 -0.15 6.72 11.44
N ARG A 120 0.25 5.91 10.45
CA ARG A 120 1.57 5.25 10.41
C ARG A 120 2.10 5.20 8.98
N MET A 121 3.39 5.50 8.82
CA MET A 121 4.17 5.18 7.62
C MET A 121 5.10 4.01 7.96
N ILE A 122 5.22 3.05 7.05
CA ILE A 122 6.22 1.98 7.09
C ILE A 122 7.03 2.04 5.80
N ASP A 123 8.34 2.23 5.93
CA ASP A 123 9.25 2.21 4.80
C ASP A 123 9.61 0.75 4.47
N VAL A 124 9.36 0.31 3.24
CA VAL A 124 9.53 -1.08 2.81
C VAL A 124 10.62 -1.18 1.75
N ALA A 125 11.58 -2.08 1.92
CA ALA A 125 12.59 -2.30 0.91
C ALA A 125 11.98 -2.94 -0.35
N ASP A 126 12.56 -2.61 -1.51
CA ASP A 126 12.17 -3.17 -2.79
C ASP A 126 12.21 -4.71 -2.79
N VAL A 127 13.29 -5.30 -2.25
CA VAL A 127 13.44 -6.76 -2.12
C VAL A 127 12.41 -7.40 -1.19
N ASP A 128 11.98 -6.71 -0.13
CA ASP A 128 10.95 -7.20 0.78
C ASP A 128 9.59 -7.23 0.09
N SER A 129 9.30 -6.21 -0.73
CA SER A 129 8.08 -6.16 -1.54
C SER A 129 8.02 -7.31 -2.54
N VAL A 130 9.14 -7.63 -3.22
CA VAL A 130 9.21 -8.75 -4.17
C VAL A 130 9.08 -10.10 -3.46
N ALA A 131 9.80 -10.29 -2.35
CA ALA A 131 9.69 -11.52 -1.56
C ALA A 131 8.25 -11.78 -1.09
N ALA A 132 7.59 -10.74 -0.56
CA ALA A 132 6.19 -10.81 -0.14
C ALA A 132 5.23 -11.07 -1.29
N MET A 133 5.47 -10.48 -2.47
CA MET A 133 4.68 -10.73 -3.67
C MET A 133 4.69 -12.20 -4.07
N HIS A 134 5.87 -12.84 -4.09
CA HIS A 134 6.00 -14.27 -4.40
C HIS A 134 5.34 -15.13 -3.33
N TYR A 135 5.66 -14.89 -2.06
CA TYR A 135 5.05 -15.61 -0.94
C TYR A 135 3.52 -15.58 -0.97
N LEU A 136 2.94 -14.38 -1.14
CA LEU A 136 1.49 -14.22 -1.16
C LEU A 136 0.86 -14.83 -2.42
N SER A 137 1.58 -14.83 -3.54
CA SER A 137 1.10 -15.49 -4.77
C SER A 137 0.97 -16.99 -4.58
N ASP A 138 1.94 -17.61 -3.92
CA ASP A 138 1.95 -19.05 -3.63
C ASP A 138 0.87 -19.39 -2.60
N LEU A 139 0.76 -18.60 -1.53
CA LEU A 139 -0.25 -18.79 -0.48
C LEU A 139 -1.68 -18.70 -1.02
N LEU A 140 -1.96 -17.74 -1.92
CA LEU A 140 -3.30 -17.53 -2.46
C LEU A 140 -3.61 -18.40 -3.69
N GLY A 141 -2.61 -19.09 -4.26
CA GLY A 141 -2.76 -19.79 -5.54
C GLY A 141 -3.07 -18.87 -6.72
N ARG A 142 -2.79 -17.56 -6.61
CA ARG A 142 -3.00 -16.55 -7.67
C ARG A 142 -1.89 -15.51 -7.64
N LYS A 143 -1.42 -15.10 -8.82
CA LYS A 143 -0.34 -14.10 -8.91
C LYS A 143 -0.83 -12.71 -8.50
N VAL A 144 -0.04 -12.03 -7.68
CA VAL A 144 -0.27 -10.63 -7.28
C VAL A 144 0.88 -9.73 -7.72
N GLY A 145 0.64 -8.42 -7.78
CA GLY A 145 1.67 -7.43 -8.08
C GLY A 145 2.57 -7.05 -6.88
N PRO A 146 3.72 -6.40 -7.14
CA PRO A 146 4.71 -6.08 -6.13
C PRO A 146 4.23 -5.05 -5.10
N SER A 147 3.34 -4.13 -5.48
CA SER A 147 2.71 -3.17 -4.55
C SER A 147 1.80 -3.85 -3.53
N THR A 148 1.18 -4.98 -3.89
CA THR A 148 0.48 -5.85 -2.94
C THR A 148 1.47 -6.45 -1.95
N GLY A 149 2.64 -6.88 -2.42
CA GLY A 149 3.74 -7.35 -1.56
C GLY A 149 4.20 -6.27 -0.58
N THR A 150 4.35 -5.02 -1.02
CA THR A 150 4.64 -3.88 -0.14
C THR A 150 3.60 -3.73 0.98
N ASN A 151 2.32 -3.78 0.64
CA ASN A 151 1.26 -3.72 1.66
C ASN A 151 1.35 -4.89 2.63
N PHE A 152 1.63 -6.09 2.12
CA PHE A 152 1.72 -7.31 2.94
C PHE A 152 2.86 -7.23 3.97
N ILE A 153 4.03 -6.69 3.59
CA ILE A 153 5.10 -6.41 4.57
C ILE A 153 4.61 -5.50 5.69
N GLY A 154 3.93 -4.40 5.35
CA GLY A 154 3.34 -3.51 6.36
C GLY A 154 2.30 -4.21 7.25
N MET A 155 1.52 -5.14 6.70
CA MET A 155 0.59 -5.95 7.50
C MET A 155 1.32 -6.88 8.47
N VAL A 156 2.38 -7.56 8.03
CA VAL A 156 3.17 -8.48 8.86
C VAL A 156 3.87 -7.72 10.00
N GLU A 157 4.44 -6.55 9.72
CA GLU A 157 5.04 -5.69 10.76
C GLU A 157 4.01 -5.32 11.83
N LEU A 158 2.83 -4.82 11.42
CA LEU A 158 1.77 -4.46 12.35
C LEU A 158 1.20 -5.67 13.11
N ALA A 159 1.09 -6.84 12.48
CA ALA A 159 0.64 -8.06 13.13
C ALA A 159 1.62 -8.50 14.23
N CYS A 160 2.92 -8.49 13.93
CA CYS A 160 3.98 -8.78 14.88
C CYS A 160 3.95 -7.81 16.07
N GLU A 161 3.79 -6.51 15.81
CA GLU A 161 3.66 -5.50 16.87
C GLU A 161 2.42 -5.69 17.73
N MET A 162 1.25 -5.93 17.12
CA MET A 162 0.00 -6.17 17.82
C MET A 162 0.15 -7.36 18.76
N ARG A 163 0.70 -8.47 18.25
CA ARG A 163 0.97 -9.66 19.05
C ARG A 163 1.91 -9.38 20.22
N ALA A 164 3.02 -8.67 19.99
CA ALA A 164 3.95 -8.30 21.06
C ALA A 164 3.30 -7.44 22.16
N LYS A 165 2.27 -6.67 21.82
CA LYS A 165 1.47 -5.86 22.74
C LYS A 165 0.27 -6.61 23.35
N GLY A 166 0.00 -7.85 22.93
CA GLY A 166 -1.21 -8.59 23.30
C GLY A 166 -2.50 -8.00 22.72
N GLU A 167 -2.40 -7.24 21.62
CA GLU A 167 -3.56 -6.69 20.90
C GLU A 167 -4.16 -7.73 19.94
N HIS A 168 -5.48 -7.68 19.79
CA HIS A 168 -6.24 -8.51 18.87
C HIS A 168 -7.08 -7.64 17.93
N GLY A 169 -7.26 -8.09 16.70
CA GLY A 169 -8.08 -7.40 15.70
C GLY A 169 -7.74 -7.83 14.29
N SER A 170 -8.55 -7.41 13.33
CA SER A 170 -8.26 -7.64 11.91
C SER A 170 -7.35 -6.54 11.35
N ILE A 171 -6.45 -6.94 10.45
CA ILE A 171 -5.69 -6.04 9.57
C ILE A 171 -6.19 -6.26 8.15
N VAL A 172 -6.54 -5.18 7.46
CA VAL A 172 -7.12 -5.23 6.11
C VAL A 172 -6.19 -4.54 5.12
N SER A 173 -6.14 -5.04 3.89
CA SER A 173 -5.38 -4.45 2.80
C SER A 173 -6.06 -4.70 1.46
N LEU A 174 -5.46 -4.19 0.39
CA LEU A 174 -5.88 -4.37 -0.99
C LEU A 174 -4.86 -5.19 -1.76
N LEU A 175 -5.36 -6.13 -2.57
CA LEU A 175 -4.61 -6.67 -3.70
C LEU A 175 -4.73 -5.64 -4.84
N CYS A 176 -3.66 -4.92 -5.13
CA CYS A 176 -3.70 -3.75 -6.01
C CYS A 176 -3.95 -4.12 -7.48
N ASP A 177 -3.02 -4.90 -8.04
CA ASP A 177 -3.02 -5.31 -9.45
C ASP A 177 -2.79 -6.82 -9.59
N ALA A 178 -3.30 -7.37 -10.68
CA ALA A 178 -3.12 -8.78 -11.04
C ALA A 178 -1.66 -9.07 -11.44
N GLY A 179 -1.12 -10.19 -10.95
CA GLY A 179 0.29 -10.53 -11.11
C GLY A 179 0.71 -10.86 -12.55
N GLU A 180 -0.24 -11.21 -13.41
CA GLU A 180 -0.02 -11.57 -14.82
C GLU A 180 0.62 -10.43 -15.62
N ARG A 181 0.44 -9.18 -15.17
CA ARG A 181 1.08 -7.99 -15.77
C ARG A 181 2.60 -8.01 -15.64
N TYR A 182 3.12 -8.76 -14.67
CA TYR A 182 4.51 -8.74 -14.22
C TYR A 182 5.29 -10.01 -14.59
N LEU A 183 4.73 -10.87 -15.45
CA LEU A 183 5.35 -12.15 -15.83
C LEU A 183 6.74 -11.99 -16.47
N LYS A 184 6.99 -10.86 -17.14
CA LYS A 184 8.26 -10.54 -17.78
C LYS A 184 9.15 -9.60 -16.94
N SER A 185 8.75 -9.30 -15.71
CA SER A 185 9.50 -8.45 -14.78
C SER A 185 9.68 -9.13 -13.42
N TYR A 186 8.84 -8.83 -12.43
CA TYR A 186 9.00 -9.30 -11.05
C TYR A 186 8.87 -10.83 -10.89
N PHE A 187 8.26 -11.52 -11.86
CA PHE A 187 8.25 -13.00 -11.92
C PHE A 187 9.37 -13.60 -12.77
N ASP A 188 10.13 -12.78 -13.49
CA ASP A 188 11.31 -13.21 -14.22
C ASP A 188 12.54 -13.09 -13.30
N ALA A 189 13.20 -14.22 -13.02
CA ALA A 189 14.30 -14.27 -12.07
C ALA A 189 15.52 -13.44 -12.54
N THR A 190 15.81 -13.42 -13.84
CA THR A 190 16.91 -12.65 -14.40
C THR A 190 16.63 -11.16 -14.29
N TRP A 191 15.44 -10.72 -14.68
CA TRP A 191 15.01 -9.33 -14.55
C TRP A 191 15.04 -8.88 -13.08
N THR A 192 14.51 -9.70 -12.18
CA THR A 192 14.44 -9.39 -10.75
C THR A 192 15.84 -9.26 -10.15
N GLN A 193 16.74 -10.20 -10.44
CA GLN A 193 18.12 -10.11 -9.96
C GLN A 193 18.83 -8.83 -10.44
N GLN A 194 18.58 -8.42 -11.70
CA GLN A 194 19.20 -7.24 -12.30
C GLN A 194 18.65 -5.91 -11.77
N HIS A 195 17.33 -5.83 -11.53
CA HIS A 195 16.65 -4.56 -11.25
C HIS A 195 16.27 -4.38 -9.78
N MET A 196 15.99 -5.48 -9.08
CA MET A 196 15.54 -5.49 -7.68
C MET A 196 16.62 -6.00 -6.74
N GLY A 197 17.52 -6.87 -7.23
CA GLY A 197 18.53 -7.54 -6.43
C GLY A 197 18.08 -8.91 -5.92
N ASP A 198 18.95 -9.55 -5.12
CA ASP A 198 18.64 -10.84 -4.51
C ASP A 198 17.64 -10.66 -3.35
N TYR A 199 16.43 -11.20 -3.53
CA TYR A 199 15.37 -11.17 -2.53
C TYR A 199 15.31 -12.45 -1.66
N ALA A 200 16.17 -13.44 -1.88
CA ALA A 200 16.15 -14.68 -1.10
C ALA A 200 16.34 -14.46 0.41
N PRO A 201 17.24 -13.55 0.88
CA PRO A 201 17.35 -13.22 2.29
C PRO A 201 16.06 -12.60 2.86
N ALA A 202 15.39 -11.75 2.07
CA ALA A 202 14.12 -11.14 2.45
C ALA A 202 13.00 -12.19 2.56
N ALA A 203 12.94 -13.14 1.63
CA ALA A 203 12.00 -14.25 1.67
C ALA A 203 12.22 -15.14 2.91
N ALA A 204 13.47 -15.47 3.24
CA ALA A 204 13.78 -16.24 4.44
C ALA A 204 13.36 -15.51 5.72
N ARG A 205 13.61 -14.20 5.81
CA ARG A 205 13.19 -13.37 6.95
C ARG A 205 11.66 -13.31 7.07
N LEU A 206 10.95 -13.11 5.97
CA LEU A 206 9.48 -13.08 5.95
C LEU A 206 8.90 -14.43 6.40
N GLN A 207 9.44 -15.54 5.89
CA GLN A 207 9.03 -16.88 6.30
C GLN A 207 9.24 -17.11 7.80
N ALA A 208 10.38 -16.70 8.35
CA ALA A 208 10.65 -16.81 9.79
C ALA A 208 9.65 -15.99 10.62
N GLN A 209 9.36 -14.75 10.20
CA GLN A 209 8.37 -13.90 10.88
C GLN A 209 6.97 -14.50 10.88
N LEU A 210 6.56 -15.11 9.76
CA LEU A 210 5.23 -15.71 9.63
C LEU A 210 5.12 -17.01 10.42
N ASN A 211 6.16 -17.86 10.40
CA ASN A 211 6.19 -19.09 11.20
C ASN A 211 6.15 -18.81 12.70
N ASP A 212 6.68 -17.67 13.15
CA ASP A 212 6.57 -17.28 14.55
C ASP A 212 5.13 -16.89 14.91
N VAL A 213 4.32 -16.37 13.97
CA VAL A 213 2.97 -15.79 14.20
C VAL A 213 1.86 -16.84 14.36
N ASP A 214 2.06 -18.05 13.85
CA ASP A 214 1.15 -19.21 14.01
C ASP A 214 1.33 -19.93 15.37
#